data_AF-A0A0F3NAR7-F1
#
_entry.id   AF-A0A0F3NAR7-F1
#
_cell.length_a   1.000
_cell.length_b   1.000
_cell.length_c   1.000
_cell.angle_alpha   90.00
_cell.angle_beta   90.00
_cell.angle_gamma   90.00
#
_symmetry.space_group_name_H-M   'P 1'
#
loop_
_entity.id
_entity.type
_entity.pdbx_description
1 polymer ?
#
loop_
_entity_poly.entity_id
_entity_poly.type
_entity_poly.pdbx_seq_one_letter_code
_entity_poly.pdbx_strand_id
1 'polypeptide(L)'
;MYRIPGGKKSATVGDVIVVSAKVAAPKGRVTKGKVYKAVIVRVKGPIRRLDGSIIRFSSNAVVLVNDQGDPLGTRVFGPVRKFPVGEFTKVMSLAVEVL
;
A
#
# COMPACT_ATOMS: atom_id res chain seq x y z
N MET A 1 12.16 -3.41 -6.32
CA MET A 1 13.00 -2.81 -5.25
C MET A 1 12.13 -1.74 -4.58
N TYR A 2 12.40 -1.33 -3.35
CA TYR A 2 11.67 -0.20 -2.76
C TYR A 2 12.59 0.67 -1.91
N ARG A 3 12.21 1.93 -1.74
CA ARG A 3 12.88 2.94 -0.92
C ARG A 3 11.84 3.62 -0.04
N ILE A 4 12.17 3.80 1.24
CA ILE A 4 11.37 4.57 2.18
C ILE A 4 11.89 6.02 2.17
N PRO A 5 11.07 7.02 1.81
CA PRO A 5 11.47 8.41 1.88
C PRO A 5 11.78 8.85 3.32
N GLY A 6 12.69 9.82 3.49
CA GLY A 6 12.95 10.45 4.79
C GLY A 6 13.85 9.67 5.76
N GLY A 7 14.65 8.71 5.28
CA GLY A 7 15.68 8.05 6.09
C GLY A 7 15.17 7.08 7.16
N LYS A 8 13.86 6.80 7.19
CA LYS A 8 13.27 5.83 8.12
C LYS A 8 13.75 4.41 7.80
N LYS A 9 14.02 3.62 8.84
CA LYS A 9 14.45 2.21 8.73
C LYS A 9 13.32 1.25 8.36
N SER A 10 12.07 1.63 8.62
CA SER A 10 10.89 0.80 8.39
C SER A 10 9.67 1.66 8.03
N ALA A 11 8.72 1.05 7.32
CA ALA A 11 7.45 1.64 6.96
C ALA A 11 6.32 0.67 7.33
N THR A 12 5.16 1.20 7.71
CA THR A 12 3.98 0.45 8.11
C THR A 12 2.78 0.80 7.23
N VAL A 13 1.62 0.21 7.52
CA VAL A 13 0.37 0.52 6.82
C VAL A 13 0.08 2.02 6.88
N GLY A 14 -0.19 2.62 5.72
CA GLY A 14 -0.45 4.06 5.55
C GLY A 14 0.76 4.85 5.06
N ASP A 15 1.97 4.32 5.21
CA ASP A 15 3.16 4.98 4.68
C ASP A 15 3.23 4.88 3.16
N VAL A 16 3.68 5.96 2.53
CA VAL A 16 3.99 6.01 1.10
C VAL A 16 5.45 5.67 0.88
N ILE A 17 5.69 4.68 0.01
CA ILE A 17 7.01 4.22 -0.38
C ILE A 17 7.21 4.36 -1.89
N VAL A 18 8.47 4.44 -2.30
CA VAL A 18 8.85 4.44 -3.72
C VAL A 18 9.21 3.01 -4.10
N VAL A 19 8.59 2.47 -5.16
CA VAL A 19 8.75 1.07 -5.59
C VAL A 19 9.16 1.00 -7.05
N SER A 20 9.94 -0.02 -7.41
CA SER A 20 10.23 -0.37 -8.80
C SER A 20 9.50 -1.64 -9.21
N ALA A 21 8.81 -1.58 -10.35
CA ALA A 21 8.04 -2.71 -10.87
C ALA A 21 8.98 -3.79 -11.44
N LYS A 22 9.01 -4.96 -10.81
CA LYS A 22 9.83 -6.10 -11.29
C LYS A 22 9.12 -6.93 -12.37
N VAL A 23 7.81 -7.06 -12.24
CA VAL A 23 6.93 -7.81 -13.13
C VAL A 23 5.71 -6.94 -13.40
N ALA A 24 5.24 -6.94 -14.64
CA ALA A 24 4.04 -6.22 -15.04
C ALA A 24 3.32 -6.99 -16.15
N ALA A 25 1.99 -6.86 -16.20
CA ALA A 25 1.20 -7.40 -17.29
C ALA A 25 1.51 -6.66 -18.60
N PRO A 26 1.58 -7.35 -19.77
CA PRO A 26 1.98 -6.73 -21.04
C PRO A 26 1.10 -5.56 -21.50
N LYS A 27 -0.20 -5.57 -21.15
CA LYS A 27 -1.19 -4.52 -21.46
C LYS A 27 -1.64 -3.74 -20.20
N GLY A 28 -0.86 -3.81 -19.13
CA GLY A 28 -1.18 -3.14 -17.87
C GLY A 28 -0.77 -1.66 -17.88
N ARG A 29 -1.35 -0.86 -16.96
CA ARG A 29 -0.92 0.53 -16.69
C ARG A 29 0.48 0.65 -16.07
N VAL A 30 1.07 -0.47 -15.69
CA VAL A 30 2.38 -0.57 -15.02
C VAL A 30 3.40 -1.10 -16.02
N THR A 31 4.56 -0.45 -16.08
CA THR A 31 5.68 -0.81 -16.95
C THR A 31 6.77 -1.43 -16.10
N LYS A 32 7.28 -2.60 -16.52
CA LYS A 32 8.42 -3.25 -15.87
C LYS A 32 9.64 -2.31 -15.88
N GLY A 33 10.37 -2.24 -14.78
CA GLY A 33 11.55 -1.40 -14.59
C GLY A 33 11.25 0.04 -14.17
N LYS A 34 10.02 0.52 -14.37
CA LYS A 34 9.64 1.90 -13.98
C LYS A 34 9.43 2.03 -12.47
N VAL A 35 9.72 3.23 -11.97
CA VAL A 35 9.56 3.62 -10.58
C VAL A 35 8.17 4.25 -10.37
N TYR A 36 7.52 3.90 -9.26
CA TYR A 36 6.19 4.33 -8.88
C TYR A 36 6.15 4.71 -7.40
N LYS A 37 5.14 5.47 -6.98
CA LYS A 37 4.76 5.61 -5.58
C LYS A 37 3.72 4.56 -5.23
N ALA A 38 3.74 4.10 -3.99
CA ALA A 38 2.79 3.12 -3.49
C ALA A 38 2.48 3.35 -2.01
N VAL A 39 1.22 3.18 -1.63
CA VAL A 39 0.81 3.16 -0.22
C VAL A 39 0.80 1.72 0.29
N ILE A 40 1.30 1.50 1.50
CA ILE A 40 1.29 0.19 2.14
C ILE A 40 -0.11 -0.10 2.70
N VAL A 41 -0.73 -1.21 2.28
CA VAL A 41 -2.07 -1.64 2.73
C VAL A 41 -2.02 -2.82 3.71
N ARG A 42 -0.99 -3.67 3.60
CA ARG A 42 -0.79 -4.85 4.46
C ARG A 42 0.68 -5.07 4.73
N VAL A 43 1.00 -5.47 5.95
CA VAL A 43 2.34 -5.88 6.36
C VAL A 43 2.29 -7.18 7.17
N LYS A 44 3.28 -8.05 6.96
CA LYS A 44 3.53 -9.23 7.80
C LYS A 44 4.04 -8.84 9.19
N GLY A 45 4.70 -7.70 9.29
CA GLY A 45 5.21 -7.17 10.55
C GLY A 45 4.07 -6.92 11.54
N PRO A 46 4.32 -7.04 12.86
CA PRO A 46 3.32 -6.71 13.88
C PRO A 46 2.96 -5.23 13.83
N ILE A 47 1.67 -4.95 13.70
CA ILE A 47 1.11 -3.60 13.91
C ILE A 47 0.50 -3.59 15.30
N ARG A 48 1.08 -2.81 16.23
CA ARG A 48 0.49 -2.58 17.56
C ARG A 48 -0.58 -1.51 17.46
N ARG A 49 -1.78 -1.82 17.95
CA ARG A 49 -2.85 -0.83 18.14
C ARG A 49 -2.74 -0.20 19.53
N LEU A 50 -3.45 0.93 19.71
CA LEU A 50 -3.51 1.66 20.97
C LEU A 50 -4.15 0.84 22.10
N ASP A 51 -5.06 -0.06 21.76
CA ASP A 51 -5.70 -1.01 22.68
C ASP A 51 -4.79 -2.18 23.10
N GLY A 52 -3.53 -2.21 22.63
CA GLY A 52 -2.57 -3.29 22.91
C GLY A 52 -2.71 -4.51 22.00
N SER A 53 -3.75 -4.59 21.16
CA SER A 53 -3.90 -5.68 20.20
C SER A 53 -2.84 -5.62 19.09
N ILE A 54 -2.49 -6.79 18.55
CA ILE A 54 -1.52 -6.91 17.44
C ILE A 54 -2.20 -7.47 16.21
N ILE A 55 -2.13 -6.73 15.10
CA ILE A 55 -2.55 -7.22 13.78
C ILE A 55 -1.31 -7.70 13.03
N ARG A 56 -1.44 -8.83 12.35
CA ARG A 56 -0.46 -9.30 11.36
C ARG A 56 -1.19 -9.81 10.14
N PHE A 57 -0.66 -9.50 8.96
CA PHE A 57 -1.14 -10.09 7.70
C PHE A 57 -0.24 -11.25 7.28
N SER A 58 -0.78 -12.16 6.47
CA SER A 58 0.00 -13.27 5.90
C SER A 58 1.02 -12.81 4.86
N SER A 59 0.76 -11.67 4.19
CA SER A 59 1.57 -11.09 3.11
C SER A 59 1.70 -9.57 3.20
N ASN A 60 2.79 -9.06 2.62
CA ASN A 60 2.98 -7.62 2.40
C ASN A 60 2.28 -7.25 1.08
N ALA A 61 1.53 -6.15 1.07
CA ALA A 61 0.90 -5.65 -0.14
C ALA A 61 0.86 -4.12 -0.14
N VAL A 62 0.92 -3.56 -1.34
CA VAL A 62 0.90 -2.12 -1.59
C VAL A 62 -0.04 -1.79 -2.74
N VAL A 63 -0.60 -0.59 -2.74
CA VAL A 63 -1.41 -0.06 -3.85
C VAL A 63 -0.61 1.05 -4.51
N LEU A 64 -0.46 0.98 -5.83
CA LEU A 64 0.23 2.02 -6.59
C LEU A 64 -0.62 3.29 -6.64
N VAL A 65 0.00 4.42 -6.36
CA VAL A 65 -0.66 5.73 -6.31
C VAL A 65 0.09 6.75 -7.16
N ASN A 66 -0.62 7.80 -7.58
CA ASN A 66 -0.02 8.98 -8.19
C ASN A 66 0.56 9.93 -7.11
N ASP A 67 1.05 11.09 -7.53
CA ASP A 67 1.60 12.10 -6.61
C ASP A 67 0.56 12.74 -5.69
N GLN A 68 -0.73 12.66 -6.04
CA GLN A 68 -1.86 13.15 -5.26
C GLN A 68 -2.39 12.09 -4.26
N GLY A 69 -1.83 10.87 -4.26
CA GLY A 69 -2.28 9.76 -3.41
C GLY A 69 -3.47 8.98 -3.98
N ASP A 70 -3.87 9.24 -5.22
CA ASP A 70 -4.95 8.51 -5.88
C ASP A 70 -4.46 7.18 -6.47
N PRO A 71 -5.26 6.10 -6.38
CA PRO A 71 -4.88 4.79 -6.90
C PRO A 71 -4.79 4.79 -8.44
N LEU A 72 -3.75 4.14 -8.96
CA LEU A 72 -3.59 3.94 -10.42
C LEU A 72 -4.50 2.80 -10.96
N GLY A 73 -4.92 1.90 -10.08
CA GLY A 73 -5.80 0.77 -10.38
C GLY A 73 -7.28 1.09 -10.17
N THR A 74 -8.15 0.18 -10.57
CA THR A 74 -9.61 0.33 -10.49
C THR A 74 -10.26 -0.51 -9.39
N ARG A 75 -9.55 -1.50 -8.82
CA ARG A 75 -10.01 -2.37 -7.72
C ARG A 75 -8.83 -2.80 -6.86
N VAL A 76 -9.08 -2.96 -5.56
CA VAL A 76 -8.09 -3.47 -4.60
C VAL A 76 -8.57 -4.81 -4.06
N PHE A 77 -7.76 -5.86 -4.25
CA PHE A 77 -8.10 -7.21 -3.87
C PHE A 77 -7.46 -7.64 -2.55
N GLY A 78 -8.22 -8.42 -1.80
CA GLY A 78 -7.86 -8.96 -0.48
C GLY A 78 -8.02 -7.93 0.65
N PRO A 79 -7.83 -8.38 1.89
CA PRO A 79 -8.12 -7.57 3.08
C PRO A 79 -7.21 -6.34 3.14
N VAL A 80 -7.80 -5.17 3.39
CA VAL A 80 -7.08 -3.91 3.56
C VAL A 80 -7.33 -3.39 4.97
N ARG A 81 -6.28 -3.00 5.69
CA ARG A 81 -6.47 -2.32 6.98
C ARG A 81 -6.97 -0.90 6.75
N LYS A 82 -7.96 -0.47 7.54
CA LYS A 82 -8.48 0.90 7.51
C LYS A 82 -7.39 1.95 7.80
N PHE A 83 -7.36 3.00 6.97
CA PHE A 83 -6.54 4.18 7.17
C PHE A 83 -7.21 5.20 8.12
N PRO A 84 -6.45 6.16 8.68
CA PRO A 84 -7.03 7.30 9.39
C PRO A 84 -8.08 8.04 8.55
N VAL A 85 -9.02 8.71 9.22
CA VAL A 85 -10.11 9.43 8.55
C VAL A 85 -9.53 10.52 7.63
N GLY A 86 -9.95 10.53 6.37
CA GLY A 86 -9.52 11.51 5.36
C GLY A 86 -8.32 11.08 4.51
N GLU A 87 -7.59 10.03 4.92
CA GLU A 87 -6.45 9.53 4.16
C GLU A 87 -6.85 8.39 3.21
N PHE A 88 -6.35 8.46 1.97
CA PHE A 88 -6.50 7.41 0.96
C PHE A 88 -7.95 6.92 0.76
N THR A 89 -8.94 7.82 0.89
CA THR A 89 -10.37 7.51 0.80
C THR A 89 -10.69 6.72 -0.47
N LYS A 90 -10.13 7.10 -1.63
CA LYS A 90 -10.35 6.37 -2.88
C LYS A 90 -9.79 4.95 -2.85
N VAL A 91 -8.67 4.71 -2.17
CA VAL A 91 -8.12 3.35 -2.00
C VAL A 91 -9.07 2.50 -1.16
N MET A 92 -9.62 3.09 -0.08
CA MET A 92 -10.59 2.42 0.79
C MET A 92 -11.89 2.08 0.06
N SER A 93 -12.40 3.00 -0.76
CA SER A 93 -13.63 2.78 -1.54
C SER A 93 -13.50 1.70 -2.61
N LEU A 94 -12.28 1.44 -3.11
CA LEU A 94 -12.02 0.42 -4.13
C LEU A 94 -11.67 -0.96 -3.53
N ALA A 95 -11.53 -1.05 -2.20
CA ALA A 95 -11.21 -2.29 -1.51
C ALA A 95 -12.46 -3.13 -1.28
N VAL A 96 -12.37 -4.42 -1.61
CA VAL A 96 -13.49 -5.37 -1.45
C VAL A 96 -13.68 -5.75 0.03
N GLU A 97 -12.59 -5.85 0.80
CA GLU A 97 -12.60 -6.26 2.20
C GLU A 97 -11.77 -5.28 3.04
N VAL A 98 -12.36 -4.77 4.12
CA VAL A 98 -11.73 -3.79 5.02
C VAL A 98 -11.74 -4.29 6.47
N LEU A 99 -10.60 -4.20 7.16
CA LEU A 99 -10.34 -4.65 8.54
C LEU A 99 -9.85 -3.52 9.46
#